data_AF-A0A924SJN1-F1
#
_entry.id   AF-A0A924SJN1-F1
#
_cell.length_a   1.000
_cell.length_b   1.000
_cell.length_c   1.000
_cell.angle_alpha   90.00
_cell.angle_beta   90.00
_cell.angle_gamma   90.00
#
_symmetry.space_group_name_H-M   'P 1'
#
loop_
_entity.id
_entity.type
_entity.pdbx_description
1 polymer ?
#
loop_
_entity_poly.entity_id
_entity_poly.type
_entity_poly.pdbx_seq_one_letter_code
_entity_poly.pdbx_strand_id
1 'polypeptide(L)'
;MTTTRDQDTDRPADPGRPAGNFSLDVERRTVPAALRAYVDRLRSGEPGALPSVLGLVVLAAIFSQVSDKFISTYNIGNLPGQGAYIAIIALGLVFVLLLGEIDLSAGTTGGVCAGFAAQAVFSRGLQDGVSGLLYGSVLVFMVAMVVLGLFLKSISGPVVVAVGVVVVLTGQDRHVLLALVFAVALGCAV
;
A
#
# COMPACT_ATOMS: atom_id res chain seq x y z
N MET A 1 -6.37 54.17 -49.25
CA MET A 1 -7.25 53.40 -50.14
C MET A 1 -6.48 52.14 -50.55
N THR A 2 -7.10 50.96 -50.38
CA THR A 2 -6.77 49.66 -51.03
C THR A 2 -5.58 48.87 -50.41
N THR A 3 -5.82 48.02 -49.41
CA THR A 3 -6.02 46.55 -49.43
C THR A 3 -4.79 45.69 -49.75
N THR A 4 -4.40 44.85 -48.79
CA THR A 4 -3.82 43.50 -49.00
C THR A 4 -4.22 42.69 -47.77
N ARG A 5 -5.43 42.11 -47.74
CA ARG A 5 -5.74 40.76 -48.26
C ARG A 5 -4.75 39.74 -47.70
N ASP A 6 -5.17 39.16 -46.57
CA ASP A 6 -5.18 37.72 -46.35
C ASP A 6 -4.23 36.92 -47.25
N GLN A 7 -3.00 36.74 -46.78
CA GLN A 7 -2.03 35.78 -47.31
C GLN A 7 -1.53 34.91 -46.15
N ASP A 8 -2.46 34.22 -45.50
CA ASP A 8 -2.12 33.06 -44.66
C ASP A 8 -2.84 31.79 -45.16
N THR A 9 -3.13 31.73 -46.47
CA THR A 9 -3.83 30.60 -47.10
C THR A 9 -2.97 29.81 -48.09
N ASP A 10 -1.67 30.09 -48.20
CA ASP A 10 -0.79 29.43 -49.17
C ASP A 10 0.60 29.03 -48.61
N ARG A 11 0.66 28.63 -47.34
CA ARG A 11 1.74 27.75 -46.90
C ARG A 11 1.33 26.32 -47.23
N PRO A 12 2.11 25.57 -48.04
CA PRO A 12 1.84 24.16 -48.22
C PRO A 12 1.83 23.50 -46.84
N ALA A 13 0.72 22.85 -46.50
CA ALA A 13 0.62 22.03 -45.30
C ALA A 13 1.77 21.01 -45.38
N ASP A 14 2.70 21.09 -44.44
CA ASP A 14 3.81 20.14 -44.35
C ASP A 14 3.22 18.72 -44.25
N PRO A 15 3.37 17.88 -45.30
CA PRO A 15 2.74 16.56 -45.34
C PRO A 15 3.32 15.60 -44.30
N GLY A 16 4.41 16.01 -43.63
CA GLY A 16 5.13 15.24 -42.63
C GLY A 16 4.88 15.65 -41.19
N ARG A 17 3.90 16.53 -40.89
CA ARG A 17 3.57 16.92 -39.50
C ARG A 17 2.32 16.18 -39.02
N PRO A 18 2.45 15.05 -38.29
CA PRO A 18 1.30 14.43 -37.65
C PRO A 18 0.64 15.43 -36.70
N ALA A 19 -0.64 15.72 -36.94
CA ALA A 19 -1.51 16.43 -36.01
C ALA A 19 -1.78 15.52 -34.80
N GLY A 20 -0.82 15.48 -33.88
CA GLY A 20 -0.85 14.59 -32.72
C GLY A 20 0.39 14.64 -31.83
N ASN A 21 1.21 15.69 -31.90
CA ASN A 21 2.31 15.87 -30.96
C ASN A 21 1.76 16.26 -29.58
N PHE A 22 1.36 15.24 -28.81
CA PHE A 22 1.48 15.24 -27.36
C PHE A 22 2.98 15.42 -27.07
N SER A 23 3.45 16.68 -27.06
CA SER A 23 4.77 17.01 -26.57
C SER A 23 4.74 16.66 -25.09
N LEU A 24 5.19 15.45 -24.76
CA LEU A 24 5.71 15.19 -23.44
C LEU A 24 6.91 16.12 -23.34
N ASP A 25 6.67 17.35 -22.88
CA ASP A 25 7.72 18.21 -22.36
C ASP A 25 8.22 17.52 -21.09
N VAL A 26 8.99 16.45 -21.30
CA VAL A 26 9.94 15.94 -20.34
C VAL A 26 11.02 17.02 -20.29
N GLU A 27 10.68 18.15 -19.68
CA GLU A 27 11.67 19.10 -19.20
C GLU A 27 12.66 18.24 -18.44
N ARG A 28 13.87 18.05 -18.99
CA ARG A 28 14.91 17.27 -18.32
C ARG A 28 15.20 18.02 -17.04
N ARG A 29 14.52 17.63 -15.96
CA ARG A 29 14.73 18.22 -14.65
C ARG A 29 16.15 17.84 -14.26
N THR A 30 17.05 18.78 -14.46
CA THR A 30 18.41 18.66 -13.95
C THR A 30 18.30 18.71 -12.42
N VAL A 31 19.15 17.93 -11.73
CA VAL A 31 19.21 17.93 -10.25
C VAL A 31 19.25 19.36 -9.66
N PRO A 32 19.99 20.32 -10.24
CA PRO A 32 19.99 21.71 -9.78
C PRO A 32 18.64 22.42 -9.96
N ALA A 33 17.91 22.14 -11.04
CA ALA A 33 16.58 22.70 -11.27
C ALA A 33 15.56 22.16 -10.26
N ALA A 34 15.64 20.86 -9.93
CA ALA A 34 14.80 20.25 -8.90
C ALA A 34 15.09 20.83 -7.50
N LEU A 35 16.36 21.09 -7.18
CA LEU A 35 16.76 21.68 -5.90
C LEU A 35 16.24 23.12 -5.76
N ARG A 36 16.40 23.95 -6.80
CA ARG A 36 15.87 25.33 -6.82
C ARG A 36 14.36 25.34 -6.64
N ALA A 37 13.64 24.52 -7.40
CA ALA A 37 12.18 24.39 -7.27
C ALA A 37 11.75 23.96 -5.86
N TYR A 38 12.49 23.05 -5.20
CA TYR A 38 12.20 22.65 -3.83
C TYR A 38 12.42 23.80 -2.83
N VAL A 39 13.49 24.58 -3.00
CA VAL A 39 13.77 25.76 -2.17
C VAL A 39 12.70 26.84 -2.34
N ASP A 40 12.26 27.07 -3.57
CA ASP A 40 11.20 28.05 -3.86
C ASP A 40 9.87 27.65 -3.19
N ARG A 41 9.53 26.34 -3.19
CA ARG A 41 8.37 25.81 -2.45
C ARG A 41 8.48 25.93 -0.93
N LEU A 42 9.68 25.75 -0.39
CA LEU A 42 9.94 26.00 1.03
C LEU A 42 9.69 27.46 1.40
N ARG A 43 10.13 28.39 0.54
CA ARG A 43 9.94 29.83 0.74
C ARG A 43 8.49 30.26 0.55
N SER A 44 7.71 29.57 -0.27
CA SER A 44 6.27 29.81 -0.45
C SER A 44 5.40 29.25 0.69
N GLY A 45 5.99 28.57 1.68
CA GLY A 45 5.27 28.01 2.82
C GLY A 45 4.72 26.60 2.60
N GLU A 46 5.19 25.88 1.59
CA GLU A 46 4.89 24.46 1.35
C GLU A 46 6.06 23.58 1.77
N PRO A 47 6.20 23.25 3.07
CA PRO A 47 7.36 22.49 3.56
C PRO A 47 7.42 21.06 2.99
N GLY A 48 6.32 20.53 2.45
CA GLY A 48 6.27 19.21 1.84
C GLY A 48 6.76 18.13 2.80
N ALA A 49 7.73 17.32 2.36
CA ALA A 49 8.34 16.26 3.18
C ALA A 49 9.40 16.76 4.19
N LEU A 50 9.73 18.06 4.19
CA LEU A 50 10.79 18.61 5.04
C LEU A 50 10.60 18.29 6.53
N PRO A 51 9.41 18.48 7.13
CA PRO A 51 9.23 18.24 8.56
C PRO A 51 9.41 16.76 8.92
N SER A 52 8.95 15.85 8.04
CA SER A 52 9.09 14.41 8.24
C SER A 52 10.55 13.94 8.15
N VAL A 53 11.29 14.42 7.14
CA VAL A 53 12.72 14.10 6.99
C VAL A 53 13.53 14.69 8.14
N LEU A 54 13.24 15.93 8.53
CA LEU A 54 13.90 16.56 9.67
C LEU A 54 13.62 15.81 10.97
N GLY A 55 12.37 15.41 11.21
CA GLY A 55 11.99 14.57 12.33
C GLY A 55 12.76 13.24 12.36
N LEU A 56 12.90 12.57 11.21
CA LEU A 56 13.67 11.34 11.09
C LEU A 56 15.15 11.55 11.43
N VAL A 57 15.77 12.62 10.91
CA VAL A 57 17.19 12.93 11.18
C VAL A 57 17.42 13.28 12.65
N VAL A 58 16.54 14.10 13.24
CA VAL A 58 16.62 14.47 14.66
C VAL A 58 16.47 13.24 15.54
N LEU A 59 15.48 12.38 15.25
CA LEU A 59 15.26 11.15 16.01
C LEU A 59 16.43 10.18 15.88
N ALA A 60 17.00 10.04 14.68
CA ALA A 60 18.19 9.23 14.45
C ALA A 60 19.41 9.76 15.21
N ALA A 61 19.62 11.08 15.24
CA ALA A 61 20.70 11.69 16.01
C ALA A 61 20.54 11.50 17.52
N ILE A 62 19.31 11.56 18.04
CA ILE A 62 18.99 11.26 19.44
C ILE A 62 19.31 9.80 19.74
N PHE A 63 18.77 8.85 18.97
CA PHE A 63 19.00 7.42 19.24
C PHE A 63 20.45 6.99 19.06
N SER A 64 21.19 7.64 18.15
CA SER A 64 22.62 7.43 18.00
C SER A 64 23.44 7.85 19.22
N GLN A 65 22.97 8.83 20.00
CA GLN A 65 23.65 9.28 21.23
C GLN A 65 23.21 8.46 22.46
N VAL A 66 21.96 8.01 22.47
CA VAL A 66 21.39 7.24 23.60
C VAL A 66 21.83 5.78 23.57
N SER A 67 22.11 5.21 22.39
CA SER A 67 22.50 3.81 22.26
C SER A 67 23.54 3.56 21.18
N ASP A 68 24.67 2.98 21.58
CA ASP A 68 25.72 2.50 20.67
C ASP A 68 25.23 1.40 19.72
N LYS A 69 24.09 0.76 20.03
CA LYS A 69 23.48 -0.27 19.18
C LYS A 69 22.69 0.30 18.01
N PHE A 70 22.32 1.58 18.03
CA PHE A 70 21.43 2.17 17.03
C PHE A 70 22.05 2.18 15.63
N ILE A 71 23.31 2.60 15.48
CA ILE A 71 24.02 2.60 14.18
C ILE A 71 24.72 1.26 13.89
N SER A 72 24.52 0.24 14.73
CA SER A 72 25.10 -1.09 14.45
C SER A 72 24.59 -1.67 13.12
N THR A 73 25.46 -2.40 12.41
CA THR A 73 25.11 -3.05 11.13
C THR A 73 23.87 -3.95 11.26
N TYR A 74 23.71 -4.59 12.41
CA TYR A 74 22.54 -5.43 12.71
C TYR A 74 21.26 -4.60 12.79
N ASN A 75 21.28 -3.47 13.52
CA ASN A 75 20.10 -2.63 13.65
C ASN A 75 19.76 -1.95 12.31
N ILE A 76 20.73 -1.34 11.65
CA ILE A 76 20.53 -0.70 10.34
C ILE A 76 20.04 -1.71 9.28
N GLY A 77 20.51 -2.96 9.32
CA GLY A 77 20.02 -4.02 8.43
C GLY A 77 18.58 -4.43 8.71
N ASN A 78 18.15 -4.40 9.98
CA ASN A 78 16.81 -4.83 10.39
C ASN A 78 15.76 -3.71 10.32
N LEU A 79 16.15 -2.44 10.50
CA LEU A 79 15.22 -1.30 10.52
C LEU A 79 14.33 -1.21 9.27
N PRO A 80 14.83 -1.34 8.03
CA PRO A 80 13.96 -1.32 6.85
C PRO A 80 12.97 -2.47 6.83
N GLY A 81 13.38 -3.68 7.19
CA GLY A 81 12.51 -4.86 7.23
C GLY A 81 11.40 -4.73 8.28
N GLN A 82 11.74 -4.21 9.46
CA GLN A 82 10.78 -3.93 10.53
C GLN A 82 9.91 -2.71 10.20
N GLY A 83 10.42 -1.69 9.52
CA GLY A 83 9.62 -0.54 9.11
C GLY A 83 8.68 -0.83 7.94
N ALA A 84 9.03 -1.81 7.09
CA ALA A 84 8.30 -2.11 5.86
C ALA A 84 6.83 -2.46 6.11
N TYR A 85 6.51 -3.25 7.15
CA TYR A 85 5.12 -3.62 7.41
C TYR A 85 4.27 -2.39 7.82
N ILE A 86 4.83 -1.48 8.61
CA ILE A 86 4.16 -0.24 9.02
C ILE A 86 3.94 0.65 7.80
N ALA A 87 4.96 0.78 6.93
CA ALA A 87 4.87 1.56 5.70
C ALA A 87 3.80 1.01 4.74
N ILE A 88 3.69 -0.31 4.60
CA ILE A 88 2.67 -0.97 3.75
C ILE A 88 1.26 -0.69 4.29
N ILE A 89 1.04 -0.81 5.60
CA ILE A 89 -0.26 -0.49 6.22
C ILE A 89 -0.59 1.00 6.04
N ALA A 90 0.37 1.88 6.29
CA ALA A 90 0.20 3.32 6.09
C ALA A 90 -0.13 3.66 4.64
N LEU A 91 0.52 3.01 3.67
CA LEU A 91 0.22 3.17 2.24
C LEU A 91 -1.22 2.74 1.91
N GLY A 92 -1.69 1.63 2.49
CA GLY A 92 -3.09 1.18 2.36
C GLY A 92 -4.09 2.19 2.92
N LEU A 93 -3.79 2.76 4.11
CA LEU A 93 -4.63 3.78 4.74
C LEU A 93 -4.70 5.08 3.93
N VAL A 94 -3.74 5.40 3.05
CA VAL A 94 -3.86 6.58 2.17
C VAL A 94 -5.11 6.47 1.29
N PHE A 95 -5.42 5.30 0.73
CA PHE A 95 -6.63 5.13 -0.09
C PHE A 95 -7.90 5.32 0.73
N VAL A 96 -7.91 4.85 1.98
CA VAL A 96 -9.01 5.07 2.92
C VAL A 96 -9.21 6.57 3.19
N LEU A 97 -8.11 7.28 3.49
CA LEU A 97 -8.15 8.72 3.74
C LEU A 97 -8.57 9.51 2.50
N LEU A 98 -8.18 9.07 1.29
CA LEU A 98 -8.59 9.70 0.03
C LEU A 98 -10.08 9.51 -0.28
N LEU A 99 -10.69 8.42 0.20
CA LEU A 99 -12.14 8.21 0.11
C LEU A 99 -12.91 9.10 1.10
N GLY A 100 -12.22 9.81 1.99
CA GLY A 100 -12.83 10.67 3.01
C GLY A 100 -13.30 9.93 4.26
N GLU A 101 -13.00 8.63 4.34
CA GLU A 101 -13.35 7.78 5.48
C GLU A 101 -12.21 7.77 6.51
N ILE A 102 -12.54 7.72 7.79
CA ILE A 102 -11.57 7.52 8.89
C ILE A 102 -11.71 6.08 9.37
N ASP A 103 -11.45 5.14 8.47
CA ASP A 103 -11.62 3.72 8.78
C ASP A 103 -10.44 3.18 9.59
N LEU A 104 -10.54 3.33 10.90
CA LEU A 104 -9.62 2.70 11.87
C LEU A 104 -9.71 1.16 11.81
N SER A 105 -10.84 0.61 11.33
CA SER A 105 -11.08 -0.84 11.32
C SER A 105 -10.21 -1.57 10.30
N ALA A 106 -9.82 -0.95 9.19
CA ALA A 106 -8.89 -1.54 8.23
C ALA A 106 -7.54 -1.92 8.88
N GLY A 107 -7.06 -1.08 9.82
CA GLY A 107 -5.83 -1.34 10.57
C GLY A 107 -5.98 -2.50 11.57
N THR A 108 -7.10 -2.55 12.31
CA THR A 108 -7.36 -3.62 13.28
C THR A 108 -7.61 -4.96 12.59
N THR A 109 -8.37 -4.97 11.50
CA THR A 109 -8.62 -6.15 10.66
C THR A 109 -7.31 -6.71 10.10
N GLY A 110 -6.45 -5.86 9.54
CA GLY A 110 -5.13 -6.27 9.05
C GLY A 110 -4.25 -6.88 10.16
N GLY A 111 -4.24 -6.27 11.35
CA GLY A 111 -3.51 -6.78 12.51
C GLY A 111 -4.01 -8.14 13.01
N VAL A 112 -5.35 -8.32 13.09
CA VAL A 112 -5.97 -9.59 13.49
C VAL A 112 -5.65 -10.69 12.47
N CYS A 113 -5.77 -10.41 11.17
CA CYS A 113 -5.44 -11.36 10.11
C CYS A 113 -3.96 -11.77 10.13
N ALA A 114 -3.06 -10.80 10.33
CA ALA A 114 -1.63 -11.07 10.48
C ALA A 114 -1.33 -11.92 11.72
N GLY A 115 -2.01 -11.66 12.84
CA GLY A 115 -1.89 -12.46 14.07
C GLY A 115 -2.31 -13.91 13.86
N PHE A 116 -3.45 -14.14 13.19
CA PHE A 116 -3.90 -15.49 12.87
C PHE A 116 -2.97 -16.22 11.91
N ALA A 117 -2.44 -15.56 10.86
CA ALA A 117 -1.45 -16.17 9.98
C ALA A 117 -0.13 -16.46 10.69
N ALA A 118 0.34 -15.57 11.56
CA ALA A 118 1.53 -15.83 12.38
C ALA A 118 1.30 -17.06 13.27
N GLN A 119 0.15 -17.14 13.94
CA GLN A 119 -0.17 -18.28 14.79
C GLN A 119 -0.24 -19.59 13.99
N ALA A 120 -0.85 -19.56 12.80
CA ALA A 120 -0.89 -20.71 11.90
C ALA A 120 0.51 -21.21 11.53
N VAL A 121 1.43 -20.30 11.17
CA VAL A 121 2.80 -20.66 10.79
C VAL A 121 3.62 -21.18 11.98
N PHE A 122 3.59 -20.48 13.12
CA PHE A 122 4.45 -20.81 14.26
C PHE A 122 3.94 -22.00 15.08
N SER A 123 2.63 -22.26 15.08
CA SER A 123 2.03 -23.40 15.79
C SER A 123 1.85 -24.64 14.93
N ARG A 124 2.37 -24.66 13.70
CA ARG A 124 2.21 -25.76 12.72
C ARG A 124 0.77 -26.01 12.26
N GLY A 125 -0.04 -24.96 12.27
CA GLY A 125 -1.44 -24.97 11.88
C GLY A 125 -2.28 -24.17 12.87
N LEU A 126 -3.32 -23.51 12.36
CA LEU A 126 -4.18 -22.66 13.17
C LEU A 126 -4.99 -23.49 14.18
N GLN A 127 -5.42 -24.70 13.78
CA GLN A 127 -6.13 -25.65 14.63
C GLN A 127 -5.36 -25.99 15.92
N ASP A 128 -4.02 -26.05 15.84
CA ASP A 128 -3.14 -26.40 16.97
C ASP A 128 -2.65 -25.15 17.69
N GLY A 129 -2.71 -23.99 17.02
CA GLY A 129 -2.24 -22.71 17.53
C GLY A 129 -3.27 -21.93 18.35
N VAL A 130 -4.57 -22.12 18.12
CA VAL A 130 -5.61 -21.42 18.88
C VAL A 130 -6.53 -22.38 19.62
N SER A 131 -7.31 -21.87 20.58
CA SER A 131 -8.31 -22.70 21.25
C SER A 131 -9.35 -23.20 20.24
N GLY A 132 -9.86 -24.42 20.45
CA GLY A 132 -10.85 -25.01 19.54
C GLY A 132 -12.11 -24.16 19.36
N LEU A 133 -12.49 -23.39 20.38
CA LEU A 133 -13.59 -22.43 20.29
C LEU A 133 -13.28 -21.28 19.31
N LEU A 134 -12.07 -20.72 19.38
CA LEU A 134 -11.65 -19.63 18.50
C LEU A 134 -11.46 -20.13 17.06
N TYR A 135 -10.90 -21.32 16.90
CA TYR A 135 -10.80 -21.97 15.59
C TYR A 135 -12.19 -22.16 14.97
N GLY A 136 -13.13 -22.73 15.75
CA GLY A 136 -14.50 -22.94 15.31
C GLY A 136 -15.24 -21.64 14.97
N SER A 137 -15.07 -20.58 15.78
CA SER A 137 -15.74 -19.30 15.52
C SER A 137 -15.23 -18.61 14.25
N VAL A 138 -13.93 -18.62 14.00
CA VAL A 138 -13.33 -18.08 12.77
C VAL A 138 -13.82 -18.87 11.55
N LEU A 139 -13.83 -20.20 11.63
CA LEU A 139 -14.29 -21.05 10.53
C LEU A 139 -15.78 -20.82 10.22
N VAL A 140 -16.63 -20.82 11.24
CA VAL A 140 -18.08 -20.57 11.09
C VAL A 140 -18.33 -19.18 10.51
N PHE A 141 -17.60 -18.17 10.99
CA PHE A 141 -17.67 -16.81 10.45
C PHE A 141 -17.33 -16.77 8.95
N MET A 142 -16.20 -17.35 8.54
CA MET A 142 -15.79 -17.37 7.14
C MET A 142 -16.80 -18.12 6.26
N VAL A 143 -17.29 -19.28 6.70
CA VAL A 143 -18.33 -20.04 5.97
C VAL A 143 -19.62 -19.24 5.86
N ALA A 144 -20.05 -18.59 6.94
CA ALA A 144 -21.23 -17.72 6.92
C ALA A 144 -21.09 -16.58 5.90
N MET A 145 -19.89 -15.99 5.77
CA MET A 145 -19.64 -14.92 4.81
C MET A 145 -19.58 -15.40 3.36
N VAL A 146 -19.11 -16.62 3.12
CA VAL A 146 -19.26 -17.26 1.80
C VAL A 146 -20.74 -17.41 1.45
N VAL A 147 -21.54 -17.99 2.36
CA VAL A 147 -22.98 -18.21 2.14
C VAL A 147 -23.71 -16.88 1.92
N LEU A 148 -23.43 -15.88 2.75
CA LEU A 148 -24.05 -14.56 2.65
C LEU A 148 -23.71 -13.88 1.33
N GLY A 149 -22.44 -13.87 0.93
CA GLY A 149 -22.07 -13.21 -0.33
C GLY A 149 -22.62 -13.94 -1.57
N LEU A 150 -22.70 -15.27 -1.54
CA LEU A 150 -23.40 -16.03 -2.58
C LEU A 150 -24.91 -15.73 -2.61
N PHE A 151 -25.55 -15.57 -1.44
CA PHE A 151 -26.95 -15.17 -1.33
C PHE A 151 -27.20 -13.77 -1.92
N LEU A 152 -26.25 -12.85 -1.71
CA LEU A 152 -26.24 -11.51 -2.30
C LEU A 152 -25.83 -11.49 -3.79
N LYS A 153 -25.62 -12.65 -4.43
CA LYS A 153 -25.14 -12.81 -5.81
C LYS A 153 -23.80 -12.11 -6.08
N SER A 154 -22.98 -11.90 -5.06
CA SER A 154 -21.60 -11.43 -5.19
C SER A 154 -20.66 -12.63 -5.34
N ILE A 155 -19.77 -12.60 -6.34
CA ILE A 155 -18.90 -13.73 -6.66
C ILE A 155 -17.46 -13.49 -6.18
N SER A 156 -16.95 -12.26 -6.30
CA SER A 156 -15.53 -11.97 -6.04
C SER A 156 -15.12 -12.22 -4.59
N GLY A 157 -15.84 -11.63 -3.62
CA GLY A 157 -15.55 -11.79 -2.19
C GLY A 157 -15.65 -13.24 -1.72
N PRO A 158 -16.81 -13.91 -1.90
CA PRO A 158 -17.03 -15.28 -1.43
C PRO A 158 -16.04 -16.30 -1.97
N VAL A 159 -15.57 -16.14 -3.22
CA VAL A 159 -14.57 -17.05 -3.79
C VAL A 159 -13.24 -16.95 -3.02
N VAL A 160 -12.78 -15.74 -2.71
CA VAL A 160 -11.53 -15.55 -1.95
C VAL A 160 -11.68 -16.11 -0.54
N VAL A 161 -12.81 -15.85 0.11
CA VAL A 161 -13.09 -16.39 1.46
C VAL A 161 -13.15 -17.92 1.44
N ALA A 162 -13.80 -18.53 0.44
CA ALA A 162 -13.89 -19.97 0.28
C ALA A 162 -12.52 -20.64 0.09
N VAL A 163 -11.61 -20.01 -0.66
CA VAL A 163 -10.21 -20.48 -0.77
C VAL A 163 -9.54 -20.51 0.61
N GLY A 164 -9.72 -19.45 1.41
CA GLY A 164 -9.21 -19.42 2.79
C GLY A 164 -9.78 -20.54 3.67
N VAL A 165 -11.08 -20.80 3.57
CA VAL A 165 -11.74 -21.90 4.30
C VAL A 165 -11.11 -23.25 3.91
N VAL A 166 -10.88 -23.49 2.61
CA VAL A 166 -10.25 -24.74 2.14
C VAL A 166 -8.82 -24.86 2.67
N VAL A 167 -8.04 -23.78 2.65
CA VAL A 167 -6.66 -23.77 3.15
C VAL A 167 -6.60 -24.14 4.63
N VAL A 168 -7.50 -23.58 5.45
CA VAL A 168 -7.56 -23.86 6.89
C VAL A 168 -8.05 -25.29 7.15
N LEU A 169 -9.08 -25.76 6.46
CA LEU A 169 -9.62 -27.11 6.66
C LEU A 169 -8.66 -28.22 6.21
N THR A 170 -7.83 -27.95 5.20
CA THR A 170 -6.79 -28.88 4.75
C THR A 170 -5.53 -28.81 5.64
N GLY A 171 -5.50 -27.90 6.61
CA GLY A 171 -4.35 -27.64 7.48
C GLY A 171 -3.13 -27.13 6.73
N GLN A 172 -3.34 -26.53 5.55
CA GLN A 172 -2.26 -26.12 4.66
C GLN A 172 -1.74 -24.70 5.00
N ASP A 173 -2.44 -24.00 5.88
CA ASP A 173 -2.06 -22.76 6.55
C ASP A 173 -0.77 -22.88 7.40
N ARG A 174 -0.26 -24.11 7.61
CA ARG A 174 1.08 -24.34 8.17
C ARG A 174 2.21 -23.75 7.30
N HIS A 175 1.99 -23.57 6.01
CA HIS A 175 2.97 -23.02 5.08
C HIS A 175 2.81 -21.51 4.94
N VAL A 176 3.92 -20.76 5.00
CA VAL A 176 3.92 -19.28 5.00
C VAL A 176 3.08 -18.68 3.86
N LEU A 177 3.23 -19.15 2.63
CA LEU A 177 2.48 -18.61 1.48
C LEU A 177 0.98 -18.84 1.63
N LEU A 178 0.58 -20.00 2.14
CA LEU A 178 -0.83 -20.37 2.26
C LEU A 178 -1.45 -19.77 3.52
N ALA A 179 -0.66 -19.54 4.57
CA ALA A 179 -1.03 -18.69 5.71
C ALA A 179 -1.33 -17.25 5.27
N LEU A 180 -0.55 -16.69 4.34
CA LEU A 180 -0.81 -15.36 3.77
C LEU A 180 -2.11 -15.34 2.94
N VAL A 181 -2.36 -16.37 2.13
CA VAL A 181 -3.64 -16.52 1.40
C VAL A 181 -4.81 -16.60 2.39
N PHE A 182 -4.65 -17.37 3.46
CA PHE A 182 -5.63 -17.43 4.54
C PHE A 182 -5.84 -16.05 5.21
N ALA A 183 -4.79 -15.29 5.53
CA ALA A 183 -4.94 -13.95 6.10
C ALA A 183 -5.69 -13.00 5.17
N VAL A 184 -5.40 -13.02 3.87
CA VAL A 184 -6.14 -12.20 2.88
C VAL A 184 -7.61 -12.65 2.81
N ALA A 185 -7.87 -13.95 2.79
CA ALA A 185 -9.23 -14.49 2.77
C ALA A 185 -10.02 -14.17 4.04
N LEU A 186 -9.38 -14.19 5.20
CA LEU A 186 -9.97 -13.74 6.46
C LEU A 186 -10.27 -12.23 6.42
N GLY A 187 -9.34 -11.44 5.87
CA GLY A 187 -9.54 -10.00 5.67
C GLY A 187 -10.70 -9.68 4.74
N CYS A 188 -10.90 -10.46 3.67
CA CYS A 188 -12.05 -10.33 2.77
C CYS A 188 -13.39 -10.79 3.39
N ALA A 189 -13.35 -11.53 4.50
CA ALA A 189 -14.55 -11.97 5.20
C ALA A 189 -15.09 -10.92 6.18
N VAL A 190 -14.27 -9.93 6.56
CA VAL A 190 -14.64 -8.80 7.42
C VAL A 190 -15.22 -7.68 6.58
#